data_AF-K1JDH9-F1
#
_entry.id   AF-K1JDH9-F1
#
_cell.length_a   1.000
_cell.length_b   1.000
_cell.length_c   1.000
_cell.angle_alpha   90.00
_cell.angle_beta   90.00
_cell.angle_gamma   90.00
#
_symmetry.space_group_name_H-M   'P 1'
#
loop_
_entity.id
_entity.type
_entity.pdbx_description
1 polymer ?
#
loop_
_entity_poly.entity_id
_entity_poly.type
_entity_poly.pdbx_seq_one_letter_code
_entity_poly.pdbx_strand_id
1 'polypeptide(L)'
;MKKLHRIIKLEKLKFALFIFTTACFVALSFYFFRMYMNDNTSVSSNTQDWGAFGSFVGGVLAPAASLLAGYLVYETISSSMYQQKIILVRESIVRLDVILEKRFEEPFKNNCFDTETERYYGRPLKDVIYSISNGEIITNDNANSALLALLHNVAILTKSIEHYILLLGELPDSESDNNWLGELERSYWIEKYSPICRRMVGIVGNDIFKAKISKAQFDSFTFVFGYES
;
A
#
# COMPACT_ATOMS: atom_id res chain seq x y z
N MET A 1 -19.11 -4.59 2.87
CA MET A 1 -19.07 -3.88 1.56
C MET A 1 -17.98 -4.36 0.60
N LYS A 2 -16.74 -4.72 1.00
CA LYS A 2 -15.68 -5.16 0.05
C LYS A 2 -15.63 -6.68 -0.27
N LYS A 3 -16.17 -7.55 0.59
CA LYS A 3 -16.55 -8.95 0.22
C LYS A 3 -17.52 -8.93 -0.97
N LEU A 4 -18.42 -7.95 -0.99
CA LEU A 4 -19.31 -7.67 -2.11
C LEU A 4 -18.51 -7.27 -3.35
N HIS A 5 -17.50 -6.39 -3.26
CA HIS A 5 -16.71 -5.96 -4.44
C HIS A 5 -15.89 -7.10 -5.07
N ARG A 6 -15.26 -7.97 -4.28
CA ARG A 6 -14.52 -9.15 -4.79
C ARG A 6 -15.46 -10.24 -5.31
N ILE A 7 -16.58 -10.49 -4.62
CA ILE A 7 -17.66 -11.36 -5.12
C ILE A 7 -18.19 -10.79 -6.44
N ILE A 8 -18.47 -9.49 -6.53
CA ILE A 8 -18.90 -8.80 -7.75
C ILE A 8 -17.85 -8.95 -8.86
N LYS A 9 -16.55 -8.84 -8.58
CA LYS A 9 -15.49 -9.03 -9.60
C LYS A 9 -15.41 -10.48 -10.10
N LEU A 10 -15.46 -11.45 -9.19
CA LEU A 10 -15.46 -12.87 -9.53
C LEU A 10 -16.75 -13.26 -10.27
N GLU A 11 -17.88 -12.70 -9.87
CA GLU A 11 -19.18 -12.87 -10.53
C GLU A 11 -19.20 -12.22 -11.90
N LYS A 12 -18.62 -11.03 -12.07
CA LYS A 12 -18.45 -10.38 -13.39
C LYS A 12 -17.58 -11.21 -14.32
N LEU A 13 -16.48 -11.77 -13.82
CA LEU A 13 -15.62 -12.67 -14.59
C LEU A 13 -16.36 -13.97 -14.96
N LYS A 14 -17.03 -14.61 -13.99
CA LYS A 14 -17.86 -15.80 -14.22
C LYS A 14 -18.97 -15.52 -15.22
N PHE A 15 -19.60 -14.35 -15.13
CA PHE A 15 -20.65 -13.92 -16.04
C PHE A 15 -20.11 -13.63 -17.45
N ALA A 16 -18.95 -12.99 -17.57
CA ALA A 16 -18.28 -12.78 -18.86
C ALA A 16 -17.88 -14.11 -19.51
N LEU A 17 -17.31 -15.05 -18.74
CA LEU A 17 -17.02 -16.41 -19.20
C LEU A 17 -18.30 -17.16 -19.58
N PHE A 18 -19.36 -17.04 -18.77
CA PHE A 18 -20.65 -17.66 -19.06
C PHE A 18 -21.28 -17.13 -20.34
N ILE A 19 -21.26 -15.81 -20.57
CA ILE A 19 -21.71 -15.19 -21.81
C ILE A 19 -20.88 -15.71 -22.98
N PHE A 20 -19.56 -15.76 -22.85
CA PHE A 20 -18.67 -16.27 -23.90
C PHE A 20 -18.95 -17.74 -24.22
N THR A 21 -19.05 -18.60 -23.21
CA THR A 21 -19.41 -20.02 -23.38
C THR A 21 -20.79 -20.17 -24.02
N THR A 22 -21.77 -19.37 -23.59
CA THR A 22 -23.12 -19.37 -24.17
C THR A 22 -23.09 -18.94 -25.64
N ALA A 23 -22.33 -17.90 -25.98
CA ALA A 23 -22.15 -17.46 -27.37
C ALA A 23 -21.52 -18.55 -28.24
N CYS A 24 -20.52 -19.27 -27.72
CA CYS A 24 -19.94 -20.44 -28.39
C CYS A 24 -20.99 -21.53 -28.64
N PHE A 25 -21.78 -21.88 -27.62
CA PHE A 25 -22.85 -22.88 -27.76
C PHE A 25 -23.92 -22.45 -28.76
N VAL A 26 -24.33 -21.18 -28.76
CA VAL A 26 -25.33 -20.65 -29.71
C VAL A 26 -24.79 -20.69 -31.14
N ALA A 27 -23.55 -20.24 -31.37
CA ALA A 27 -22.94 -20.25 -32.70
C ALA A 27 -22.79 -21.67 -33.26
N LEU A 28 -22.34 -22.61 -32.43
CA LEU A 28 -22.24 -24.03 -32.82
C LEU A 28 -23.62 -24.65 -33.07
N SER A 29 -24.59 -24.40 -32.20
CA SER A 29 -25.96 -24.92 -32.35
C SER A 29 -26.62 -24.38 -33.61
N PHE A 30 -26.44 -23.10 -33.93
CA PHE A 30 -26.95 -22.49 -35.15
C PHE A 30 -26.35 -23.12 -36.41
N TYR A 31 -25.05 -23.41 -36.40
CA TYR A 31 -24.37 -24.09 -37.50
C TYR A 31 -24.95 -25.51 -37.73
N PHE A 32 -25.05 -26.32 -36.68
CA PHE A 32 -25.61 -27.68 -36.78
C PHE A 32 -27.11 -27.68 -37.14
N PHE A 33 -27.87 -26.70 -36.66
CA PHE A 33 -29.27 -26.53 -37.03
C PHE A 33 -29.44 -26.21 -38.52
N ARG A 34 -28.60 -25.32 -39.08
CA ARG A 34 -28.58 -25.03 -40.52
C ARG A 34 -28.18 -26.25 -41.36
N MET A 35 -27.25 -27.06 -40.84
CA MET A 35 -26.83 -28.30 -41.49
C MET A 35 -27.98 -29.31 -41.57
N TYR A 36 -28.72 -29.48 -40.47
CA TYR A 36 -29.90 -30.35 -40.41
C TYR A 36 -31.03 -29.91 -41.33
N MET A 37 -31.33 -28.61 -41.39
CA MET A 37 -32.37 -28.05 -42.27
C MET A 37 -32.06 -28.20 -43.78
N ASN A 38 -30.79 -28.41 -44.13
CA ASN A 38 -30.34 -28.61 -45.50
C ASN A 38 -30.14 -30.10 -45.83
N ASP A 39 -30.71 -31.02 -45.04
CA ASP A 39 -30.62 -32.48 -45.18
C ASP A 39 -29.18 -33.06 -45.17
N ASN A 40 -28.20 -32.28 -44.70
CA ASN A 40 -26.82 -32.71 -44.56
C ASN A 40 -26.64 -33.45 -43.21
N THR A 41 -27.12 -34.69 -43.12
CA THR A 41 -27.09 -35.46 -41.85
C THR A 41 -25.78 -36.19 -41.61
N SER A 42 -24.91 -36.32 -42.61
CA SER A 42 -23.59 -36.93 -42.48
C SER A 42 -22.50 -35.90 -42.26
N VAL A 43 -21.60 -36.17 -41.30
CA VAL A 43 -20.37 -35.38 -41.11
C VAL A 43 -19.53 -35.44 -42.39
N SER A 44 -19.15 -34.28 -42.94
CA SER A 44 -18.37 -34.25 -44.18
C SER A 44 -16.97 -34.85 -43.97
N SER A 45 -16.58 -35.74 -44.88
CA SER A 45 -15.22 -36.27 -44.99
C SER A 45 -14.29 -35.37 -45.82
N ASN A 46 -14.82 -34.28 -46.41
CA ASN A 46 -14.05 -33.34 -47.21
C ASN A 46 -13.37 -32.28 -46.31
N THR A 47 -12.05 -32.19 -46.41
CA THR A 47 -11.23 -31.21 -45.68
C THR A 47 -11.64 -29.75 -45.95
N GLN A 48 -12.17 -29.45 -47.14
CA GLN A 48 -12.58 -28.09 -47.52
C GLN A 48 -13.78 -27.59 -46.68
N ASP A 49 -14.69 -28.48 -46.32
CA ASP A 49 -15.88 -28.14 -45.50
C ASP A 49 -15.48 -27.81 -44.06
N TRP A 50 -14.46 -28.50 -43.54
CA TRP A 50 -13.87 -28.19 -42.23
C TRP A 50 -13.14 -26.84 -42.22
N GLY A 51 -12.51 -26.46 -43.33
CA GLY A 51 -11.94 -25.12 -43.51
C GLY A 51 -13.01 -24.02 -43.48
N ALA A 52 -14.15 -24.25 -44.14
CA ALA A 52 -15.29 -23.35 -44.12
C ALA A 52 -15.94 -23.25 -42.73
N PHE A 53 -16.08 -24.37 -42.02
CA PHE A 53 -16.53 -24.38 -40.62
C PHE A 53 -15.58 -23.59 -39.71
N GLY A 54 -14.28 -23.84 -39.81
CA GLY A 54 -13.26 -23.11 -39.05
C GLY A 54 -13.31 -21.61 -39.31
N SER A 55 -13.59 -21.20 -40.55
CA SER A 55 -13.73 -19.79 -40.95
C SER A 55 -15.00 -19.15 -40.38
N PHE A 56 -16.12 -19.88 -40.36
CA PHE A 56 -17.36 -19.44 -39.72
C PHE A 56 -17.20 -19.29 -38.19
N VAL A 57 -16.68 -20.33 -37.53
CA VAL A 57 -16.43 -20.33 -36.09
C VAL A 57 -15.42 -19.23 -35.72
N GLY A 58 -14.34 -19.10 -36.49
CA GLY A 58 -13.36 -18.03 -36.33
C GLY A 58 -13.98 -16.64 -36.52
N GLY A 59 -14.80 -16.44 -37.56
CA GLY A 59 -15.44 -15.14 -37.82
C GLY A 59 -16.42 -14.71 -36.74
N VAL A 60 -17.17 -15.65 -36.15
CA VAL A 60 -18.16 -15.36 -35.10
C VAL A 60 -17.51 -15.28 -33.71
N LEU A 61 -16.57 -16.18 -33.39
CA LEU A 61 -15.98 -16.27 -32.06
C LEU A 61 -14.77 -15.36 -31.86
N ALA A 62 -14.02 -15.02 -32.92
CA ALA A 62 -12.82 -14.17 -32.75
C ALA A 62 -13.13 -12.78 -32.18
N PRO A 63 -14.20 -12.05 -32.60
CA PRO A 63 -14.57 -10.79 -31.97
C PRO A 63 -14.94 -10.94 -30.48
N ALA A 64 -15.70 -11.98 -30.13
CA ALA A 64 -16.08 -12.26 -28.75
C ALA A 64 -14.86 -12.63 -27.88
N ALA A 65 -13.94 -13.42 -28.42
CA ALA A 65 -12.69 -13.79 -27.76
C ALA A 65 -11.77 -12.57 -27.57
N SER A 66 -11.71 -11.68 -28.56
CA SER A 66 -10.95 -10.43 -28.48
C SER A 66 -11.47 -9.50 -27.38
N LEU A 67 -12.79 -9.36 -27.25
CA LEU A 67 -13.40 -8.57 -26.17
C LEU A 67 -13.13 -9.18 -24.78
N LEU A 68 -13.25 -10.51 -24.65
CA LEU A 68 -12.93 -11.21 -23.41
C LEU A 68 -11.44 -11.02 -23.05
N ALA A 69 -10.54 -11.19 -24.01
CA ALA A 69 -9.12 -10.96 -23.81
C ALA A 69 -8.83 -9.51 -23.39
N GLY A 70 -9.46 -8.52 -24.05
CA GLY A 70 -9.34 -7.11 -23.68
C GLY A 70 -9.81 -6.83 -22.25
N TYR A 71 -10.92 -7.42 -21.83
CA TYR A 71 -11.41 -7.31 -20.45
C TYR A 71 -10.45 -7.94 -19.43
N LEU A 72 -9.92 -9.13 -19.71
CA LEU A 72 -8.94 -9.79 -18.84
C LEU A 72 -7.64 -8.99 -18.70
N VAL A 73 -7.15 -8.43 -19.81
CA VAL A 73 -5.98 -7.55 -19.83
C VAL A 73 -6.25 -6.31 -19.00
N TYR A 74 -7.41 -5.67 -19.17
CA TYR A 74 -7.79 -4.50 -18.37
C TYR A 74 -7.81 -4.77 -16.86
N GLU A 75 -8.44 -5.86 -16.43
CA GLU A 75 -8.47 -6.24 -15.00
C GLU A 75 -7.07 -6.56 -14.47
N THR A 76 -6.24 -7.24 -15.27
CA THR A 76 -4.85 -7.54 -14.93
C THR A 76 -4.04 -6.25 -14.73
N ILE A 77 -4.15 -5.30 -15.66
CA ILE A 77 -3.48 -3.99 -15.57
C ILE A 77 -3.97 -3.21 -14.36
N SER A 78 -5.27 -3.19 -14.09
CA SER A 78 -5.82 -2.47 -12.95
C SER A 78 -5.30 -3.02 -11.62
N SER A 79 -5.24 -4.35 -11.50
CA SER A 79 -4.70 -5.02 -10.32
C SER A 79 -3.20 -4.79 -10.16
N SER A 80 -2.42 -4.87 -11.25
CA SER A 80 -0.98 -4.67 -11.20
C SER A 80 -0.61 -3.22 -10.84
N MET A 81 -1.33 -2.23 -11.37
CA MET A 81 -1.15 -0.82 -10.99
C MET A 81 -1.39 -0.58 -9.49
N TYR A 82 -2.39 -1.24 -8.91
CA TYR A 82 -2.65 -1.13 -7.47
C TYR A 82 -1.50 -1.71 -6.64
N GLN A 83 -1.01 -2.90 -7.00
CA GLN A 83 0.15 -3.51 -6.34
C GLN A 83 1.41 -2.64 -6.48
N GLN A 84 1.64 -2.08 -7.67
CA GLN A 84 2.80 -1.21 -7.92
C GLN A 84 2.74 0.08 -7.10
N LYS A 85 1.56 0.66 -6.89
CA LYS A 85 1.39 1.82 -5.98
C LYS A 85 1.78 1.46 -4.54
N ILE A 86 1.36 0.30 -4.03
CA ILE A 86 1.72 -0.15 -2.67
C ILE A 86 3.23 -0.33 -2.55
N ILE A 87 3.87 -0.95 -3.55
CA ILE A 87 5.33 -1.14 -3.58
C ILE A 87 6.06 0.22 -3.56
N LEU A 88 5.64 1.17 -4.40
CA LEU A 88 6.25 2.51 -4.45
C LEU A 88 6.10 3.27 -3.12
N VAL A 89 4.95 3.15 -2.46
CA VAL A 89 4.74 3.73 -1.12
C VAL A 89 5.68 3.07 -0.11
N ARG A 90 5.78 1.73 -0.11
CA ARG A 90 6.69 0.99 0.76
C ARG A 90 8.15 1.40 0.55
N GLU A 91 8.62 1.46 -0.69
CA GLU A 91 9.99 1.88 -1.03
C GLU A 91 10.28 3.30 -0.56
N SER A 92 9.31 4.21 -0.73
CA SER A 92 9.42 5.59 -0.26
C SER A 92 9.51 5.65 1.26
N ILE A 93 8.70 4.86 1.97
CA ILE A 93 8.72 4.75 3.44
C ILE A 93 10.04 4.14 3.92
N VAL A 94 10.53 3.06 3.32
CA VAL A 94 11.83 2.46 3.67
C VAL A 94 12.97 3.44 3.46
N ARG A 95 12.94 4.23 2.37
CA ARG A 95 13.95 5.28 2.16
C ARG A 95 13.90 6.33 3.27
N LEU A 96 12.69 6.75 3.66
CA LEU A 96 12.50 7.73 4.71
C LEU A 96 12.89 7.19 6.10
N ASP A 97 12.64 5.91 6.36
CA ASP A 97 13.10 5.16 7.54
C ASP A 97 14.63 5.24 7.67
N VAL A 98 15.35 4.87 6.61
CA VAL A 98 16.82 4.94 6.59
C VAL A 98 17.33 6.35 6.81
N ILE A 99 16.69 7.36 6.21
CA ILE A 99 17.07 8.77 6.42
C ILE A 99 16.82 9.18 7.87
N LEU A 100 15.68 8.82 8.44
CA LEU A 100 15.33 9.15 9.83
C LEU A 100 16.29 8.48 10.82
N GLU A 101 16.59 7.20 10.62
CA GLU A 101 17.58 6.47 11.40
C GLU A 101 18.94 7.15 11.35
N LYS A 102 19.41 7.47 10.13
CA LYS A 102 20.68 8.16 9.94
C LYS A 102 20.70 9.51 10.65
N ARG A 103 19.59 10.27 10.67
CA ARG A 103 19.50 11.54 11.41
C ARG A 103 19.65 11.35 12.92
N PHE A 104 19.15 10.25 13.47
CA PHE A 104 19.32 9.94 14.90
C PHE A 104 20.72 9.40 15.23
N GLU A 105 21.36 8.70 14.30
CA GLU A 105 22.75 8.22 14.44
C GLU A 105 23.79 9.30 14.11
N GLU A 106 23.40 10.36 13.41
CA GLU A 106 24.31 11.43 13.00
C GLU A 106 24.98 12.07 14.23
N PRO A 107 26.32 12.23 14.22
CA PRO A 107 27.04 12.84 15.33
C PRO A 107 26.54 14.25 15.59
N PHE A 108 26.19 14.52 16.84
CA PHE A 108 25.81 15.82 17.30
C PHE A 108 27.04 16.72 17.38
N LYS A 109 27.15 17.65 16.42
CA LYS A 109 28.30 18.59 16.31
C LYS A 109 27.95 20.02 16.72
N ASN A 110 26.84 20.21 17.45
CA ASN A 110 26.41 21.54 17.87
C ASN A 110 26.96 21.85 19.26
N ASN A 111 27.59 23.01 19.41
CA ASN A 111 28.10 23.51 20.70
C ASN A 111 27.00 24.19 21.52
N CYS A 112 25.74 23.80 21.32
CA CYS A 112 24.60 24.40 22.01
C CYS A 112 24.46 23.91 23.45
N PHE A 113 25.38 23.10 23.98
CA PHE A 113 25.45 22.80 25.41
C PHE A 113 26.78 23.36 25.95
N ASP A 114 26.79 23.88 27.18
CA ASP A 114 27.94 24.59 27.78
C ASP A 114 29.21 23.70 27.85
N THR A 115 30.35 24.30 28.21
CA THR A 115 31.68 23.67 28.21
C THR A 115 31.81 22.37 29.04
N GLU A 116 30.93 22.09 30.00
CA GLU A 116 30.92 20.82 30.75
C GLU A 116 30.34 19.64 29.94
N THR A 117 29.62 19.94 28.85
CA THR A 117 28.92 18.98 27.99
C THR A 117 29.71 18.55 26.74
N GLU A 118 31.00 18.85 26.66
CA GLU A 118 31.92 18.34 25.62
C GLU A 118 31.89 16.81 25.49
N ARG A 119 31.46 16.08 26.54
CA ARG A 119 31.27 14.62 26.54
C ARG A 119 30.26 14.13 25.49
N TYR A 120 29.36 15.00 25.04
CA TYR A 120 28.31 14.68 24.07
C TYR A 120 28.61 15.18 22.66
N TYR A 121 29.69 15.94 22.48
CA TYR A 121 30.15 16.33 21.15
C TYR A 121 30.59 15.10 20.36
N GLY A 122 30.02 14.93 19.16
CA GLY A 122 30.28 13.78 18.30
C GLY A 122 29.55 12.48 18.70
N ARG A 123 28.71 12.50 19.75
CA ARG A 123 27.80 11.39 20.07
C ARG A 123 26.59 11.38 19.13
N PRO A 124 25.99 10.21 18.83
CA PRO A 124 24.71 10.13 18.13
C PRO A 124 23.65 11.05 18.75
N LEU A 125 22.86 11.74 17.91
CA LEU A 125 21.77 12.59 18.37
C LEU A 125 20.80 11.85 19.31
N LYS A 126 20.54 10.55 19.06
CA LYS A 126 19.73 9.74 19.97
C LYS A 126 20.28 9.76 21.40
N ASP A 127 21.58 9.56 21.60
CA ASP A 127 22.19 9.48 22.94
C ASP A 127 22.02 10.82 23.67
N VAL A 128 22.16 11.93 22.94
CA VAL A 128 21.91 13.28 23.46
C VAL A 128 20.46 13.45 23.90
N ILE A 129 19.49 13.03 23.08
CA ILE A 129 18.06 13.08 23.42
C ILE A 129 17.77 12.26 24.69
N TYR A 130 18.35 11.06 24.79
CA TYR A 130 18.20 10.23 26.00
C TYR A 130 18.77 10.93 27.23
N SER A 131 19.96 11.52 27.11
CA SER A 131 20.64 12.20 28.22
C SER A 131 19.87 13.44 28.69
N ILE A 132 19.35 14.27 27.76
CA ILE A 132 18.47 15.40 28.10
C ILE A 132 17.20 14.90 28.78
N SER A 133 16.56 13.87 28.22
CA SER A 133 15.32 13.32 28.76
C SER A 133 15.48 12.69 30.15
N ASN A 134 16.67 12.17 30.48
CA ASN A 134 16.99 11.64 31.80
C ASN A 134 17.41 12.72 32.81
N GLY A 135 17.53 13.99 32.37
CA GLY A 135 17.98 15.11 33.21
C GLY A 135 19.50 15.16 33.40
N GLU A 136 20.27 14.43 32.61
CA GLU A 136 21.75 14.44 32.66
C GLU A 136 22.34 15.69 31.99
N ILE A 137 21.56 16.35 31.13
CA ILE A 137 21.92 17.58 30.41
C ILE A 137 20.76 18.57 30.54
N ILE A 138 21.09 19.84 30.83
CA ILE A 138 20.11 20.93 30.81
C ILE A 138 19.86 21.33 29.34
N THR A 139 18.60 21.27 28.91
CA THR A 139 18.22 21.75 27.57
C THR A 139 18.23 23.27 27.49
N ASN A 140 18.34 23.81 26.27
CA ASN A 140 18.18 25.25 26.02
C ASN A 140 17.22 25.50 24.86
N ASP A 141 16.88 26.77 24.63
CA ASP A 141 15.91 27.19 23.61
C ASP A 141 16.29 26.76 22.19
N ASN A 142 17.59 26.76 21.87
CA ASN A 142 18.11 26.32 20.59
C ASN A 142 17.92 24.81 20.38
N ALA A 143 18.24 24.00 21.39
CA ALA A 143 18.03 22.56 21.37
C ALA A 143 16.53 22.23 21.28
N ASN A 144 15.69 22.88 22.09
CA ASN A 144 14.24 22.71 22.06
C ASN A 144 13.65 23.05 20.69
N SER A 145 14.10 24.15 20.07
CA SER A 145 13.67 24.55 18.72
C SER A 145 14.07 23.54 17.65
N ALA A 146 15.29 22.99 17.74
CA ALA A 146 15.77 21.97 16.81
C ALA A 146 15.01 20.64 16.98
N LEU A 147 14.76 20.21 18.21
CA LEU A 147 13.96 19.01 18.51
C LEU A 147 12.51 19.18 18.06
N LEU A 148 11.92 20.37 18.24
CA LEU A 148 10.58 20.69 17.73
C LEU A 148 10.51 20.59 16.21
N ALA A 149 11.52 21.10 15.50
CA ALA A 149 11.59 21.00 14.04
C ALA A 149 11.73 19.54 13.58
N LEU A 150 12.52 18.73 14.27
CA LEU A 150 12.65 17.30 14.00
C LEU A 150 11.33 16.56 14.25
N LEU A 151 10.66 16.83 15.37
CA LEU A 151 9.34 16.29 15.69
C LEU A 151 8.29 16.65 14.64
N HIS A 152 8.30 17.90 14.14
CA HIS A 152 7.41 18.30 13.06
C HIS A 152 7.65 17.50 11.77
N ASN A 153 8.91 17.27 11.39
CA ASN A 153 9.25 16.45 10.24
C ASN A 153 8.80 14.99 10.43
N VAL A 154 8.99 14.44 11.63
CA VAL A 154 8.50 13.10 11.98
C VAL A 154 6.97 13.05 11.89
N ALA A 155 6.25 14.05 12.40
CA ALA A 155 4.80 14.12 12.31
C ALA A 155 4.30 14.17 10.86
N ILE A 156 4.96 14.91 9.96
CA ILE A 156 4.66 14.87 8.52
C ILE A 156 4.80 13.45 7.96
N LEU A 157 5.89 12.77 8.32
CA LEU A 157 6.19 11.41 7.86
C LEU A 157 5.17 10.38 8.37
N THR A 158 4.66 10.53 9.59
CA THR A 158 3.63 9.63 10.13
C THR A 158 2.36 9.57 9.30
N LYS A 159 2.02 10.65 8.58
CA LYS A 159 0.85 10.65 7.68
C LYS A 159 1.00 9.68 6.51
N SER A 160 2.22 9.58 5.95
CA SER A 160 2.52 8.62 4.88
C SER A 160 2.51 7.18 5.41
N ILE A 161 3.02 6.97 6.62
CA ILE A 161 3.04 5.67 7.28
C ILE A 161 1.64 5.21 7.64
N GLU A 162 0.81 6.07 8.23
CA GLU A 162 -0.60 5.79 8.52
C GLU A 162 -1.32 5.37 7.24
N HIS A 163 -1.16 6.11 6.14
CA HIS A 163 -1.79 5.76 4.87
C HIS A 163 -1.36 4.37 4.38
N TYR A 164 -0.08 4.03 4.51
CA TYR A 164 0.43 2.71 4.15
C TYR A 164 -0.12 1.59 5.06
N ILE A 165 -0.13 1.79 6.38
CA ILE A 165 -0.72 0.85 7.35
C ILE A 165 -2.19 0.59 7.02
N LEU A 166 -2.96 1.65 6.73
CA LEU A 166 -4.36 1.52 6.33
C LEU A 166 -4.51 0.76 5.01
N LEU A 167 -3.66 1.04 4.01
CA LEU A 167 -3.66 0.28 2.76
C LEU A 167 -3.35 -1.21 2.97
N LEU A 168 -2.43 -1.54 3.88
CA LEU A 168 -2.12 -2.92 4.22
C LEU A 168 -3.30 -3.61 4.92
N GLY A 169 -4.01 -2.91 5.81
CA GLY A 169 -5.24 -3.41 6.44
C GLY A 169 -6.43 -3.54 5.46
N GLU A 170 -6.33 -2.98 4.25
CA GLU A 170 -7.33 -3.17 3.20
C GLU A 170 -7.01 -4.32 2.24
N LEU A 171 -5.85 -4.98 2.37
CA LEU A 171 -5.46 -6.09 1.51
C LEU A 171 -6.37 -7.31 1.73
N PRO A 172 -6.86 -7.95 0.65
CA PRO A 172 -7.86 -9.00 0.77
C PRO A 172 -7.22 -10.36 1.06
N ASP A 173 -7.37 -10.89 2.29
CA ASP A 173 -7.12 -12.31 2.56
C ASP A 173 -8.40 -13.11 2.85
N SER A 174 -8.38 -14.38 2.46
CA SER A 174 -9.57 -15.25 2.42
C SER A 174 -10.07 -15.74 3.77
N GLU A 175 -9.31 -15.54 4.84
CA GLU A 175 -9.61 -16.07 6.17
C GLU A 175 -9.30 -15.00 7.24
N SER A 176 -10.34 -14.58 7.96
CA SER A 176 -10.37 -13.94 9.30
C SER A 176 -9.29 -12.94 9.80
N ASP A 177 -8.29 -12.55 9.03
CA ASP A 177 -7.08 -11.91 9.52
C ASP A 177 -6.82 -10.57 8.80
N ASN A 178 -7.84 -9.71 8.76
CA ASN A 178 -7.84 -8.55 7.86
C ASN A 178 -6.88 -7.42 8.28
N ASN A 179 -6.30 -7.47 9.49
CA ASN A 179 -5.53 -6.34 10.03
C ASN A 179 -4.10 -6.71 10.49
N TRP A 180 -3.71 -7.98 10.51
CA TRP A 180 -2.43 -8.37 11.13
C TRP A 180 -1.23 -7.71 10.47
N LEU A 181 -1.25 -7.53 9.14
CA LEU A 181 -0.13 -6.94 8.42
C LEU A 181 -0.01 -5.44 8.69
N GLY A 182 -1.15 -4.73 8.75
CA GLY A 182 -1.18 -3.33 9.15
C GLY A 182 -0.75 -3.16 10.61
N GLU A 183 -1.20 -4.03 11.52
CA GLU A 183 -0.83 -3.98 12.93
C GLU A 183 0.63 -4.37 13.17
N LEU A 184 1.16 -5.32 12.40
CA LEU A 184 2.58 -5.68 12.41
C LEU A 184 3.44 -4.50 11.97
N GLU A 185 3.08 -3.86 10.86
CA GLU A 185 3.78 -2.67 10.38
C GLU A 185 3.71 -1.55 11.44
N ARG A 186 2.53 -1.29 12.01
CA ARG A 186 2.37 -0.33 13.10
C ARG A 186 3.26 -0.67 14.30
N SER A 187 3.31 -1.93 14.71
CA SER A 187 4.13 -2.41 15.83
C SER A 187 5.62 -2.14 15.61
N TYR A 188 6.12 -2.33 14.38
CA TYR A 188 7.51 -1.97 14.01
C TYR A 188 7.80 -0.48 14.28
N TRP A 189 6.92 0.42 13.84
CA TRP A 189 7.10 1.86 14.04
C TRP A 189 7.01 2.27 15.51
N ILE A 190 6.11 1.64 16.27
CA ILE A 190 6.00 1.83 17.72
C ILE A 190 7.31 1.43 18.40
N GLU A 191 7.77 0.20 18.18
CA GLU A 191 8.96 -0.33 18.84
C GLU A 191 10.21 0.51 18.53
N LYS A 192 10.39 0.89 17.26
CA LYS A 192 11.59 1.57 16.80
C LYS A 192 11.65 3.04 17.19
N TYR A 193 10.58 3.79 16.98
CA TYR A 193 10.62 5.27 17.07
C TYR A 193 9.75 5.88 18.14
N SER A 194 8.75 5.16 18.68
CA SER A 194 7.94 5.72 19.77
C SER A 194 8.77 6.13 21.00
N PRO A 195 9.79 5.36 21.47
CA PRO A 195 10.54 5.72 22.67
C PRO A 195 11.25 7.08 22.55
N ILE A 196 11.97 7.28 21.44
CA ILE A 196 12.72 8.53 21.21
C ILE A 196 11.77 9.70 20.93
N CYS A 197 10.67 9.48 20.19
CA CYS A 197 9.70 10.53 19.89
C CYS A 197 8.97 11.00 21.15
N ARG A 198 8.57 10.08 22.04
CA ARG A 198 7.96 10.43 23.34
C ARG A 198 8.90 11.30 24.19
N ARG A 199 10.18 10.95 24.24
CA ARG A 199 11.20 11.74 24.95
C ARG A 199 11.35 13.14 24.37
N MET A 200 11.44 13.27 23.05
CA MET A 200 11.49 14.58 22.39
C MET A 200 10.25 15.43 22.70
N VAL A 201 9.04 14.85 22.67
CA VAL A 201 7.81 15.58 23.04
C VAL A 201 7.85 16.00 24.51
N GLY A 202 8.37 15.15 25.40
CA GLY A 202 8.57 15.49 26.81
C GLY A 202 9.56 16.64 27.04
N ILE A 203 10.65 16.69 26.25
CA ILE A 203 11.66 17.77 26.32
C ILE A 203 11.07 19.10 25.84
N VAL A 204 10.37 19.08 24.71
CA VAL A 204 9.87 20.30 24.04
C VAL A 204 8.56 20.80 24.68
N GLY A 205 7.75 19.89 25.23
CA GLY A 205 6.42 20.17 25.75
C GLY A 205 5.31 19.86 24.74
N ASN A 206 4.27 19.15 25.21
CA ASN A 206 3.14 18.70 24.38
C ASN A 206 2.36 19.85 23.74
N ASP A 207 2.13 20.93 24.48
CA ASP A 207 1.37 22.09 23.98
C ASP A 207 2.11 22.82 22.86
N ILE A 208 3.44 22.96 22.99
CA ILE A 208 4.30 23.57 21.97
C ILE A 208 4.33 22.68 20.72
N PHE A 209 4.42 21.37 20.89
CA PHE A 209 4.36 20.42 19.78
C PHE A 209 3.01 20.48 19.04
N LYS A 210 1.88 20.41 19.77
CA LYS A 210 0.53 20.52 19.22
C LYS A 210 0.28 21.84 18.50
N ALA A 211 0.84 22.95 19.01
CA ALA A 211 0.73 24.25 18.35
C ALA A 211 1.51 24.33 17.03
N LYS A 212 2.56 23.52 16.85
CA LYS A 212 3.41 23.53 15.65
C LYS A 212 2.82 22.74 14.49
N ILE A 213 2.00 21.73 14.77
CA ILE A 213 1.52 20.77 13.77
C ILE A 213 0.00 20.87 13.57
N SER A 214 -0.48 20.44 12.40
CA SER A 214 -1.92 20.35 12.14
C SER A 214 -2.56 19.20 12.93
N LYS A 215 -3.86 19.31 13.22
CA LYS A 215 -4.63 18.23 13.87
C LYS A 215 -4.45 16.88 13.18
N ALA A 216 -4.53 16.85 11.84
CA ALA A 216 -4.34 15.62 11.08
C ALA A 216 -2.95 14.99 11.28
N GLN A 217 -1.89 15.80 11.37
CA GLN A 217 -0.53 15.28 11.64
C GLN A 217 -0.41 14.76 13.08
N PHE A 218 -1.06 15.42 14.04
CA PHE A 218 -1.10 14.93 15.41
C PHE A 218 -1.86 13.60 15.50
N ASP A 219 -3.03 13.51 14.88
CA ASP A 219 -3.83 12.28 14.82
C ASP A 219 -3.00 11.13 14.20
N SER A 220 -2.35 11.35 13.04
CA SER A 220 -1.43 10.38 12.42
C SER A 220 -0.29 9.98 13.35
N PHE A 221 0.33 10.94 14.04
CA PHE A 221 1.44 10.70 14.96
C PHE A 221 1.00 9.82 16.13
N THR A 222 -0.18 10.10 16.71
CA THR A 222 -0.77 9.27 17.77
C THR A 222 -1.12 7.86 17.29
N PHE A 223 -1.67 7.74 16.08
CA PHE A 223 -1.99 6.45 15.47
C PHE A 223 -0.74 5.59 15.27
N VAL A 224 0.29 6.14 14.62
CA VAL A 224 1.51 5.41 14.23
C VAL A 224 2.36 5.03 15.45
N PHE A 225 2.54 5.93 16.42
CA PHE A 225 3.41 5.68 17.59
C PHE A 225 2.66 5.26 18.85
N GLY A 226 1.33 5.07 18.78
CA GLY A 226 0.51 4.77 19.96
C GLY A 226 0.67 5.81 21.06
N TYR A 227 0.86 7.08 20.68
CA TYR A 227 1.04 8.18 21.62
C TYR A 227 -0.32 8.57 22.21
N GLU A 228 -0.59 8.13 23.44
CA GLU A 228 -1.74 8.59 24.21
C GLU A 228 -1.34 9.87 24.96
N SER A 229 -2.16 10.92 24.82
CA SER A 229 -1.93 12.25 25.41
C SER A 229 -2.21 12.29 26.89
#